data_AF-A0A4U6KYK0-F1
#
_entry.id   AF-A0A4U6KYK0-F1
#
_cell.length_a   1.000
_cell.length_b   1.000
_cell.length_c   1.000
_cell.angle_alpha   90.00
_cell.angle_beta   90.00
_cell.angle_gamma   90.00
#
_symmetry.space_group_name_H-M   'P 1'
#
loop_
_entity.id
_entity.type
_entity.pdbx_description
1 polymer ?
#
loop_
_entity_poly.entity_id
_entity_poly.type
_entity_poly.pdbx_seq_one_letter_code
_entity_poly.pdbx_strand_id
1 'polypeptide(L)' 'TNKRASDVKIACFGLAFKPNIDDLRESPAMGVAQSIARWHSGETLVVEPNIHQLPKKLDGLCQLAKLD' A
#
# COMPACT_ATOMS: atom_id res chain seq x y z
N THR A 1 26.98 3.04 -2.49
CA THR A 1 25.58 2.68 -2.81
C THR A 1 25.48 1.17 -2.98
N ASN A 2 25.15 0.44 -1.91
CA ASN A 2 25.04 -1.04 -1.91
C ASN A 2 23.81 -1.46 -1.06
N LYS A 3 22.60 -1.22 -1.55
CA LYS A 3 21.37 -1.74 -0.93
C LYS A 3 20.82 -2.86 -1.80
N ARG A 4 20.44 -3.99 -1.20
CA ARG A 4 19.68 -5.03 -1.91
C ARG A 4 18.25 -4.55 -2.11
N ALA A 5 17.54 -5.11 -3.08
CA ALA A 5 16.12 -4.80 -3.30
C ALA A 5 15.28 -5.05 -2.02
N SER A 6 15.60 -6.10 -1.26
CA SER A 6 14.98 -6.41 0.04
C SER A 6 15.17 -5.33 1.11
N ASP A 7 16.23 -4.53 1.00
CA ASP A 7 16.57 -3.47 1.95
C ASP A 7 15.88 -2.14 1.59
N VAL A 8 15.18 -2.09 0.44
CA VAL A 8 14.44 -0.91 -0.03
C VAL A 8 12.98 -1.06 0.37
N LYS A 9 12.40 0.02 0.90
CA LYS A 9 10.96 0.08 1.20
C LYS A 9 10.23 0.84 0.10
N ILE A 10 9.07 0.36 -0.31
CA ILE A 10 8.17 1.07 -1.23
C ILE A 10 6.93 1.50 -0.46
N ALA A 11 6.53 2.76 -0.58
CA ALA A 11 5.31 3.27 0.03
C ALA A 11 4.34 3.79 -1.04
N CYS A 12 3.14 3.22 -1.08
CA CYS A 12 2.07 3.63 -1.98
C CYS A 12 1.13 4.61 -1.25
N PHE A 13 1.08 5.86 -1.70
CA PHE A 13 0.25 6.91 -1.13
C PHE A 13 -1.04 7.05 -1.91
N GLY A 14 -2.17 6.98 -1.20
CA GLY A 14 -3.51 6.97 -1.77
C GLY A 14 -3.94 5.56 -2.19
N LEU A 15 -5.03 5.10 -1.59
CA LEU A 15 -5.70 3.84 -1.96
C LEU A 15 -7.12 4.09 -2.44
N ALA A 16 -7.81 5.13 -1.97
CA ALA A 16 -9.15 5.46 -2.43
C ALA A 16 -9.15 5.92 -3.89
N PHE A 17 -10.22 5.62 -4.63
CA PHE A 17 -10.33 6.02 -6.04
C PHE A 17 -10.68 7.51 -6.24
N LYS A 18 -11.06 8.19 -5.15
CA LYS A 18 -11.31 9.64 -5.06
C LYS A 18 -10.78 10.19 -3.74
N PRO A 19 -10.52 11.50 -3.65
CA PRO A 19 -10.14 12.13 -2.39
C PRO A 19 -11.23 12.03 -1.31
N ASN A 20 -10.81 12.01 -0.04
CA ASN A 20 -11.66 12.16 1.17
C ASN A 20 -12.75 11.10 1.34
N ILE A 21 -12.54 9.88 0.83
CA ILE A 21 -13.45 8.75 1.02
C ILE A 21 -12.66 7.52 1.46
N ASP A 22 -13.33 6.60 2.13
CA ASP A 22 -12.77 5.32 2.59
C ASP A 22 -13.07 4.15 1.64
N ASP A 23 -13.81 4.41 0.55
CA ASP A 23 -14.22 3.38 -0.38
C ASP A 23 -13.05 2.95 -1.29
N LEU A 24 -12.63 1.70 -1.09
CA LEU A 24 -11.55 1.05 -1.83
C LEU A 24 -12.06 0.10 -2.93
N ARG A 25 -13.37 -0.05 -3.08
CA ARG A 25 -13.95 -0.93 -4.10
C ARG A 25 -13.61 -0.39 -5.48
N GLU A 26 -13.23 -1.29 -6.38
CA GLU A 26 -12.81 -0.95 -7.75
C GLU A 26 -11.69 0.10 -7.84
N SER A 27 -10.94 0.33 -6.75
CA SER A 27 -9.83 1.27 -6.79
C SER A 27 -8.69 0.74 -7.67
N PRO A 28 -8.22 1.50 -8.68
CA PRO A 28 -7.06 1.11 -9.47
C PRO A 28 -5.78 1.12 -8.63
N ALA A 29 -5.66 2.05 -7.68
CA ALA A 29 -4.51 2.17 -6.79
C ALA A 29 -4.35 0.94 -5.89
N MET A 30 -5.47 0.36 -5.43
CA MET A 30 -5.48 -0.91 -4.70
C MET A 30 -4.87 -2.07 -5.51
N GLY A 31 -5.19 -2.17 -6.80
CA GLY A 31 -4.63 -3.18 -7.69
C GLY A 31 -3.12 -3.01 -7.91
N VAL A 32 -2.67 -1.76 -8.06
CA VAL A 32 -1.25 -1.43 -8.21
C VAL A 32 -0.49 -1.75 -6.92
N ALA A 33 -0.99 -1.31 -5.76
CA ALA A 33 -0.37 -1.58 -4.46
C ALA A 33 -0.25 -3.07 -4.19
N GLN A 34 -1.28 -3.86 -4.50
CA GLN A 34 -1.24 -5.32 -4.38
C GLN A 34 -0.17 -5.94 -5.30
N SER A 35 -0.07 -5.46 -6.54
CA SER A 35 0.91 -5.97 -7.51
C SER A 35 2.34 -5.67 -7.07
N ILE A 36 2.60 -4.46 -6.58
CA ILE A 36 3.88 -4.07 -6.00
C ILE A 36 4.20 -4.95 -4.79
N ALA A 37 3.26 -5.12 -3.86
CA ALA A 37 3.47 -5.90 -2.64
C ALA A 37 3.78 -7.38 -2.91
N ARG A 38 3.24 -7.96 -4.00
CA ARG A 38 3.55 -9.33 -4.42
C ARG A 38 4.90 -9.47 -5.14
N TRP A 39 5.30 -8.43 -5.88
CA TRP A 39 6.51 -8.44 -6.70
C TRP A 39 7.77 -8.05 -5.91
N HIS A 40 7.63 -7.09 -5.00
CA HIS A 40 8.74 -6.53 -4.25
C HIS A 40 9.19 -7.48 -3.14
N SER A 41 10.50 -7.73 -3.06
CA SER A 41 11.08 -8.61 -2.04
C SER A 41 11.34 -7.92 -0.70
N GLY A 42 11.24 -6.59 -0.67
CA GLY A 42 11.33 -5.79 0.55
C GLY A 42 9.96 -5.40 1.09
N GLU A 43 9.98 -4.51 2.07
CA GLU A 43 8.75 -4.06 2.71
C GLU A 43 7.94 -3.11 1.82
N THR A 44 6.64 -3.38 1.71
CA THR A 44 5.68 -2.49 1.06
C THR A 44 4.76 -1.88 2.11
N LEU A 45 4.66 -0.56 2.08
CA LEU A 45 3.76 0.24 2.91
C LEU A 45 2.64 0.80 2.04
N VAL A 46 1.46 0.94 2.62
CA VAL A 46 0.36 1.69 2.02
C VAL A 46 -0.08 2.78 2.97
N VAL A 47 -0.42 3.95 2.42
CA VAL A 47 -0.80 5.14 3.17
C VAL A 47 -2.13 5.64 2.62
N GLU A 48 -3.18 5.55 3.42
CA GLU A 48 -4.49 6.07 3.08
C GLU A 48 -5.13 6.70 4.33
N PRO A 49 -5.30 8.03 4.38
CA PRO A 49 -5.78 8.72 5.58
C PRO A 49 -7.23 8.39 5.95
N ASN A 50 -8.04 7.92 4.99
CA ASN A 50 -9.47 7.69 5.23
C ASN A 50 -9.79 6.27 5.72
N ILE A 51 -8.81 5.36 5.83
CA ILE A 51 -9.01 4.00 6.33
C ILE A 51 -8.24 3.75 7.62
N HIS A 52 -8.79 2.88 8.46
CA HIS A 52 -8.20 2.53 9.76
C HIS A 52 -7.71 1.08 9.81
N GLN A 53 -7.95 0.31 8.76
CA GLN A 53 -7.60 -1.10 8.66
C GLN A 53 -7.27 -1.47 7.21
N LEU A 54 -6.38 -2.45 7.04
CA LEU A 54 -6.10 -2.99 5.72
C LEU A 54 -7.31 -3.74 5.17
N PRO A 55 -7.65 -3.56 3.89
CA PRO A 55 -8.58 -4.45 3.20
C PRO A 55 -8.00 -5.86 3.07
N LYS A 56 -8.84 -6.89 3.13
CA LYS A 56 -8.44 -8.31 3.04
C LYS A 56 -7.54 -8.64 1.84
N LYS A 57 -7.66 -7.91 0.73
CA LYS A 57 -6.83 -8.11 -0.48
C LYS A 57 -5.34 -7.81 -0.25
N LEU A 58 -5.03 -7.01 0.77
CA LEU A 58 -3.68 -6.56 1.12
C LEU A 58 -3.18 -7.16 2.44
N ASP A 59 -4.01 -7.93 3.12
CA ASP A 59 -3.65 -8.57 4.39
C ASP A 59 -2.45 -9.52 4.20
N GLY A 60 -1.45 -9.38 5.06
CA GLY A 60 -0.17 -10.10 4.97
C GLY A 60 0.74 -9.73 3.79
N LEU A 61 0.34 -8.83 2.88
CA LEU A 61 1.16 -8.40 1.74
C LEU A 61 1.86 -7.06 1.99
N CYS A 62 1.22 -6.14 2.71
CA CYS A 62 1.79 -4.84 3.03
C CYS A 62 1.33 -4.37 4.42
N GLN A 63 1.88 -3.25 4.88
CA GLN A 63 1.49 -2.62 6.16
C GLN A 63 0.80 -1.27 5.92
N LEU A 64 -0.25 -0.99 6.68
CA LEU A 64 -0.87 0.33 6.70
C LEU A 64 -0.02 1.26 7.58
N ALA A 65 0.53 2.30 6.95
CA ALA A 65 1.31 3.33 7.61
C ALA A 65 0.49 4.62 7.75
N LYS A 66 0.73 5.35 8.83
CA LYS A 66 0.18 6.68 9.07
C LYS A 66 1.22 7.73 8.70
N LEU A 67 0.74 8.90 8.25
CA LEU A 67 1.54 10.11 8.14
C LEU A 67 1.40 10.84 9.47
N ASP A 68 2.44 10.74 10.28
CA ASP A 68 2.58 11.51 11.51
C ASP A 68 3.15 12.91 11.20
#